data_AF-A0A3R7GHA0-F1
#
_entry.id   AF-A0A3R7GHA0-F1
#
_cell.length_a   1.000
_cell.length_b   1.000
_cell.length_c   1.000
_cell.angle_alpha   90.00
_cell.angle_beta   90.00
_cell.angle_gamma   90.00
#
_symmetry.space_group_name_H-M   'P 1'
#
loop_
_entity.id
_entity.type
_entity.pdbx_description
1 polymer ?
#
loop_
_entity_poly.entity_id
_entity_poly.type
_entity_poly.pdbx_seq_one_letter_code
_entity_poly.pdbx_strand_id
1 'polypeptide(L)'
;NGYNYGTSIFEREWDVLVVLDTCRPDLLAEMAQNYDYVPRDVPTHTSLGSASIEWVKKNFTDDDYSKPTIDQTVNDNYEDKLADTAYVTANLFAEHIDEGALLNLDEVHEYGWNDDDYTTPPEVVTERAVAAAREHDPEYLIVHYMQPH
;
A
#
# COMPACT_ATOMS: atom_id res chain seq x y z
N ASN A 1 -27.71 -5.26 9.53
CA ASN A 1 -26.63 -4.41 10.09
C ASN A 1 -25.32 -5.13 9.88
N GLY A 2 -24.75 -5.01 8.68
CA GLY A 2 -23.45 -5.60 8.37
C GLY A 2 -22.38 -4.77 9.05
N TYR A 3 -21.44 -5.42 9.71
CA TYR A 3 -20.20 -4.79 10.16
C TYR A 3 -19.51 -4.14 8.94
N ASN A 4 -18.96 -2.95 9.11
CA ASN A 4 -18.13 -2.30 8.09
C ASN A 4 -16.71 -2.83 8.24
N TYR A 5 -16.24 -3.58 7.25
CA TYR A 5 -14.96 -4.27 7.29
C TYR A 5 -13.85 -3.55 6.52
N GLY A 6 -14.12 -2.30 6.10
CA GLY A 6 -13.24 -1.52 5.25
C GLY A 6 -13.47 -1.79 3.77
N THR A 7 -12.68 -1.12 2.94
CA THR A 7 -12.71 -1.19 1.47
C THR A 7 -11.35 -1.66 0.98
N SER A 8 -11.34 -2.66 0.09
CA SER A 8 -10.11 -3.10 -0.58
C SER A 8 -9.53 -1.99 -1.43
N ILE A 9 -8.20 -1.95 -1.55
CA ILE A 9 -7.56 -1.01 -2.49
C ILE A 9 -7.98 -1.28 -3.94
N PHE A 10 -8.25 -2.53 -4.29
CA PHE A 10 -8.58 -2.93 -5.66
C PHE A 10 -10.06 -2.68 -6.06
N GLU A 11 -10.91 -2.26 -5.11
CA GLU A 11 -12.27 -1.79 -5.40
C GLU A 11 -12.30 -0.38 -6.03
N ARG A 12 -11.13 0.26 -6.16
CA ARG A 12 -10.97 1.62 -6.69
C ARG A 12 -10.01 1.63 -7.86
N GLU A 13 -10.21 2.59 -8.75
CA GLU A 13 -9.29 2.86 -9.85
C GLU A 13 -8.12 3.72 -9.36
N TRP A 14 -6.91 3.27 -9.62
CA TRP A 14 -5.66 3.98 -9.36
C TRP A 14 -4.52 3.34 -10.15
N ASP A 15 -3.58 4.15 -10.62
CA ASP A 15 -2.33 3.66 -11.23
C ASP A 15 -1.19 3.61 -10.20
N VAL A 16 -1.17 4.58 -9.26
CA VAL A 16 -0.17 4.68 -8.20
C VAL A 16 -0.85 4.89 -6.85
N LEU A 17 -0.61 3.98 -5.90
CA LEU A 17 -1.05 4.08 -4.51
C LEU A 17 0.12 4.41 -3.59
N VAL A 18 0.10 5.61 -3.01
CA VAL A 18 1.07 6.02 -1.98
C VAL A 18 0.49 5.73 -0.60
N VAL A 19 1.15 4.85 0.14
CA VAL A 19 0.79 4.48 1.52
C VAL A 19 1.77 5.16 2.47
N LEU A 20 1.25 5.99 3.36
CA LEU A 20 2.01 6.67 4.42
C LEU A 20 1.62 6.04 5.75
N ASP A 21 2.55 5.33 6.39
CA ASP A 21 2.28 4.68 7.66
C ASP A 21 1.92 5.71 8.74
N THR A 22 0.92 5.39 9.57
CA THR A 22 0.35 6.27 10.61
C THR A 22 -0.16 7.66 10.16
N CYS A 23 -0.32 7.89 8.85
CA CYS A 23 -0.83 9.16 8.34
C CYS A 23 -2.27 9.41 8.80
N ARG A 24 -2.47 10.49 9.56
CA ARG A 24 -3.79 10.88 10.02
C ARG A 24 -4.50 11.72 8.96
N PRO A 25 -5.77 11.41 8.62
CA PRO A 25 -6.51 12.17 7.62
C PRO A 25 -6.66 13.66 7.94
N ASP A 26 -6.77 14.03 9.23
CA ASP A 26 -6.89 15.43 9.64
C ASP A 26 -5.60 16.23 9.40
N LEU A 27 -4.44 15.62 9.67
CA LEU A 27 -3.14 16.20 9.36
C LEU A 27 -2.92 16.34 7.85
N LEU A 28 -3.31 15.32 7.07
CA LEU A 28 -3.25 15.41 5.61
C LEU A 28 -4.12 16.55 5.07
N ALA A 29 -5.33 16.73 5.61
CA ALA A 29 -6.22 17.83 5.25
C ALA A 29 -5.63 19.22 5.61
N GLU A 30 -4.97 19.35 6.76
CA GLU A 30 -4.26 20.58 7.15
C GLU A 30 -3.12 20.91 6.19
N MET A 31 -2.36 19.88 5.78
CA MET A 31 -1.20 20.02 4.90
C MET A 31 -1.57 20.14 3.42
N ALA A 32 -2.76 19.69 3.01
CA ALA A 32 -3.23 19.72 1.62
C ALA A 32 -3.13 21.11 0.98
N GLN A 33 -3.24 22.17 1.79
CA GLN A 33 -3.11 23.54 1.28
C GLN A 33 -1.73 23.90 0.72
N ASN A 34 -0.70 23.13 1.10
CA ASN A 34 0.70 23.33 0.71
C ASN A 34 1.08 22.58 -0.56
N TYR A 35 0.19 21.72 -1.09
CA TYR A 35 0.49 20.82 -2.20
C TYR A 35 -0.64 20.83 -3.23
N ASP A 36 -0.36 21.34 -4.44
CA ASP A 36 -1.37 21.45 -5.50
C ASP A 36 -1.91 20.10 -6.00
N TYR A 37 -1.16 19.02 -5.77
CA TYR A 37 -1.54 17.65 -6.13
C TYR A 37 -2.40 16.95 -5.07
N VAL A 38 -2.59 17.56 -3.89
CA VAL A 38 -3.49 17.05 -2.85
C VAL A 38 -4.80 17.84 -2.92
N PRO A 39 -5.97 17.19 -3.04
CA PRO A 39 -7.24 17.90 -3.07
C PRO A 39 -7.46 18.67 -1.76
N ARG A 40 -8.05 19.88 -1.87
CA ARG A 40 -8.34 20.72 -0.69
C ARG A 40 -9.31 20.06 0.27
N ASP A 41 -10.28 19.33 -0.27
CA ASP A 41 -11.17 18.45 0.48
C ASP A 41 -10.64 17.02 0.35
N VAL A 42 -9.98 16.53 1.41
CA VAL A 42 -9.31 15.22 1.39
C VAL A 42 -10.34 14.14 1.69
N PRO A 43 -10.73 13.29 0.72
CA PRO A 43 -11.69 12.24 0.96
C PRO A 43 -11.11 11.16 1.88
N THR A 44 -11.91 10.70 2.83
CA THR A 44 -11.53 9.61 3.74
C THR A 44 -12.33 8.35 3.47
N HIS A 45 -11.71 7.20 3.67
CA HIS A 45 -12.39 5.90 3.65
C HIS A 45 -11.79 4.96 4.69
N THR A 46 -12.57 3.94 5.06
CA THR A 46 -12.12 2.91 5.99
C THR A 46 -11.29 1.87 5.21
N SER A 47 -10.03 1.67 5.59
CA SER A 47 -9.17 0.61 5.05
C SER A 47 -9.60 -0.76 5.56
N LEU A 48 -9.20 -1.84 4.86
CA LEU A 48 -9.43 -3.22 5.33
C LEU A 48 -8.74 -3.54 6.66
N GLY A 49 -7.64 -2.86 6.98
CA GLY A 49 -6.87 -3.08 8.20
C GLY A 49 -6.51 -1.79 8.92
N SER A 50 -6.47 -1.87 10.25
CA SER A 50 -6.07 -0.79 11.15
C SER A 50 -4.57 -0.82 11.50
N ALA A 51 -3.94 -1.97 11.34
CA ALA A 51 -2.50 -2.18 11.46
C ALA A 51 -1.92 -2.67 10.13
N SER A 52 -0.66 -2.36 9.84
CA SER A 52 -0.05 -2.65 8.53
C SER A 52 0.00 -4.15 8.22
N ILE A 53 0.21 -5.03 9.22
CA ILE A 53 0.08 -6.49 9.06
C ILE A 53 -1.34 -6.93 8.64
N GLU A 54 -2.38 -6.33 9.25
CA GLU A 54 -3.77 -6.62 8.92
C GLU A 54 -4.10 -6.10 7.52
N TRP A 55 -3.58 -4.92 7.17
CA TRP A 55 -3.76 -4.30 5.87
C TRP A 55 -3.09 -5.11 4.75
N VAL A 56 -1.84 -5.57 4.94
CA VAL A 56 -1.14 -6.42 3.97
C VAL A 56 -1.91 -7.72 3.76
N LYS A 57 -2.18 -8.46 4.83
CA LYS A 57 -2.87 -9.76 4.71
C LYS A 57 -4.23 -9.63 4.03
N LYS A 58 -5.03 -8.64 4.42
CA LYS A 58 -6.37 -8.48 3.83
C LYS A 58 -6.37 -7.96 2.39
N ASN A 59 -5.29 -7.31 1.93
CA ASN A 59 -5.20 -6.82 0.55
C ASN A 59 -4.47 -7.77 -0.41
N PHE A 60 -3.64 -8.70 0.07
CA PHE A 60 -2.76 -9.51 -0.79
C PHE A 60 -2.80 -11.01 -0.54
N THR A 61 -3.38 -11.48 0.57
CA THR A 61 -3.35 -12.91 0.93
C THR A 61 -4.75 -13.48 1.03
N ASP A 62 -4.89 -14.76 0.71
CA ASP A 62 -6.12 -15.54 0.91
C ASP A 62 -6.19 -16.22 2.30
N ASP A 63 -5.19 -15.99 3.15
CA ASP A 63 -5.10 -16.57 4.50
C ASP A 63 -6.10 -15.89 5.47
N ASP A 64 -7.23 -16.58 5.69
CA ASP A 64 -8.39 -16.12 6.49
C ASP A 64 -8.11 -16.00 8.00
N TYR A 65 -8.44 -14.86 8.63
CA TYR A 65 -8.48 -14.71 10.12
C TYR A 65 -9.91 -14.63 10.71
N SER A 66 -10.92 -15.11 9.97
CA SER A 66 -12.35 -15.29 10.28
C SER A 66 -13.33 -14.15 9.90
N LYS A 67 -12.98 -13.43 8.83
CA LYS A 67 -13.87 -12.76 7.84
C LYS A 67 -14.65 -11.48 8.18
N PRO A 68 -15.02 -10.69 7.14
CA PRO A 68 -14.87 -10.84 5.70
C PRO A 68 -13.70 -10.05 5.13
N THR A 69 -12.78 -10.85 4.61
CA THR A 69 -12.32 -10.95 3.22
C THR A 69 -12.81 -9.86 2.25
N ILE A 70 -11.89 -9.43 1.38
CA ILE A 70 -12.21 -8.98 0.02
C ILE A 70 -13.37 -9.84 -0.48
N ASP A 71 -14.49 -9.22 -0.82
CA ASP A 71 -15.50 -9.93 -1.58
C ASP A 71 -14.93 -10.09 -2.99
N GLN A 72 -14.24 -11.21 -3.21
CA GLN A 72 -13.63 -11.57 -4.49
C GLN A 72 -14.70 -11.65 -5.60
N THR A 73 -15.99 -11.72 -5.25
CA THR A 73 -17.09 -11.65 -6.24
C THR A 73 -17.41 -10.22 -6.68
N VAL A 74 -16.89 -9.20 -5.99
CA VAL A 74 -16.96 -7.78 -6.36
C VAL A 74 -15.64 -7.30 -6.98
N ASN A 75 -14.55 -8.03 -6.71
CA ASN A 75 -13.21 -7.73 -7.21
C ASN A 75 -12.85 -8.67 -8.36
N ASP A 76 -13.58 -8.54 -9.47
CA ASP A 76 -13.32 -9.28 -10.70
C ASP A 76 -11.83 -9.20 -11.06
N ASN A 77 -11.25 -10.35 -11.44
CA ASN A 77 -9.86 -10.50 -11.85
C ASN A 77 -8.83 -10.10 -10.77
N TYR A 78 -9.12 -10.31 -9.49
CA TYR A 78 -8.19 -10.02 -8.39
C TYR A 78 -6.80 -10.65 -8.58
N GLU A 79 -6.73 -11.91 -9.01
CA GLU A 79 -5.46 -12.59 -9.32
C GLU A 79 -4.67 -11.86 -10.44
N ASP A 80 -5.36 -11.41 -11.50
CA ASP A 80 -4.72 -10.66 -12.59
C ASP A 80 -4.22 -9.29 -12.07
N LYS A 81 -5.02 -8.59 -11.26
CA LYS A 81 -4.61 -7.31 -10.64
C LYS A 81 -3.37 -7.47 -9.77
N LEU A 82 -3.26 -8.56 -9.00
CA LEU A 82 -2.06 -8.87 -8.24
C LEU A 82 -0.86 -9.13 -9.17
N ALA A 83 -1.06 -9.94 -10.22
CA ALA A 83 -0.03 -10.26 -11.20
C ALA A 83 0.48 -9.03 -11.97
N ASP A 84 -0.32 -7.96 -12.06
CA ASP A 84 0.04 -6.66 -12.66
C ASP A 84 0.46 -5.59 -11.62
N THR A 85 0.57 -5.97 -10.34
CA THR A 85 0.96 -5.06 -9.25
C THR A 85 2.45 -5.14 -8.95
N ALA A 86 3.13 -3.99 -8.94
CA ALA A 86 4.43 -3.82 -8.31
C ALA A 86 4.28 -3.15 -6.93
N TYR A 87 4.90 -3.73 -5.91
CA TYR A 87 4.86 -3.20 -4.55
C TYR A 87 6.27 -2.89 -4.03
N VAL A 88 6.54 -1.62 -3.78
CA VAL A 88 7.80 -1.10 -3.23
C VAL A 88 7.54 -0.65 -1.79
N THR A 89 8.21 -1.26 -0.83
CA THR A 89 7.81 -1.15 0.58
C THR A 89 8.98 -1.07 1.54
N ALA A 90 8.92 -0.09 2.44
CA ALA A 90 9.74 -0.06 3.65
C ALA A 90 9.07 -0.80 4.83
N ASN A 91 7.87 -1.35 4.64
CA ASN A 91 7.12 -2.05 5.67
C ASN A 91 7.54 -3.52 5.77
N LEU A 92 7.82 -3.97 6.99
CA LEU A 92 8.31 -5.33 7.31
C LEU A 92 7.28 -6.44 7.08
N PHE A 93 5.98 -6.13 7.05
CA PHE A 93 4.94 -7.15 6.97
C PHE A 93 4.68 -7.66 5.55
N ALA A 94 5.40 -7.14 4.56
CA ALA A 94 5.34 -7.61 3.18
C ALA A 94 5.83 -9.07 3.04
N GLU A 95 6.61 -9.58 3.99
CA GLU A 95 7.02 -10.99 4.10
C GLU A 95 5.85 -12.01 4.10
N HIS A 96 4.63 -11.53 4.36
CA HIS A 96 3.42 -12.36 4.34
C HIS A 96 2.82 -12.53 2.94
N ILE A 97 3.32 -11.83 1.93
CA ILE A 97 2.86 -11.96 0.55
C ILE A 97 3.57 -13.16 -0.08
N ASP A 98 2.80 -14.05 -0.71
CA ASP A 98 3.36 -15.23 -1.37
C ASP A 98 4.34 -14.85 -2.48
N GLU A 99 5.45 -15.59 -2.58
CA GLU A 99 6.44 -15.41 -3.64
C GLU A 99 5.79 -15.62 -5.01
N GLY A 100 5.93 -14.63 -5.90
CA GLY A 100 5.35 -14.66 -7.24
C GLY A 100 3.86 -14.28 -7.31
N ALA A 101 3.24 -13.86 -6.21
CA ALA A 101 1.88 -13.33 -6.24
C ALA A 101 1.78 -11.97 -6.94
N LEU A 102 2.86 -11.18 -6.89
CA LEU A 102 2.95 -9.84 -7.47
C LEU A 102 3.89 -9.82 -8.69
N LEU A 103 3.69 -8.86 -9.60
CA LEU A 103 4.63 -8.58 -10.70
C LEU A 103 6.05 -8.35 -10.17
N ASN A 104 6.14 -7.59 -9.09
CA ASN A 104 7.37 -7.30 -8.38
C ASN A 104 7.07 -6.94 -6.92
N LEU A 105 7.81 -7.55 -5.98
CA LEU A 105 7.84 -7.14 -4.59
C LEU A 105 9.26 -6.68 -4.25
N ASP A 106 9.42 -5.38 -3.97
CA ASP A 106 10.69 -4.78 -3.59
C ASP A 106 10.66 -4.35 -2.12
N GLU A 107 11.21 -5.22 -1.27
CA GLU A 107 11.29 -5.04 0.18
C GLU A 107 12.48 -4.15 0.56
N VAL A 108 12.35 -2.85 0.27
CA VAL A 108 13.38 -1.82 0.46
C VAL A 108 13.95 -1.81 1.89
N HIS A 109 13.15 -2.20 2.89
CA HIS A 109 13.61 -2.27 4.27
C HIS A 109 14.77 -3.25 4.50
N GLU A 110 14.94 -4.27 3.65
CA GLU A 110 16.00 -5.27 3.80
C GLU A 110 17.40 -4.71 3.49
N TYR A 111 17.48 -3.68 2.65
CA TYR A 111 18.76 -3.15 2.15
C TYR A 111 18.88 -1.62 2.20
N GLY A 112 17.77 -0.90 2.38
CA GLY A 112 17.69 0.56 2.43
C GLY A 112 17.65 1.16 3.85
N TRP A 113 17.84 0.33 4.88
CA TRP A 113 17.87 0.77 6.27
C TRP A 113 19.03 1.74 6.54
N ASN A 114 18.73 2.86 7.19
CA ASN A 114 19.71 3.81 7.70
C ASN A 114 19.78 3.74 9.23
N ASP A 115 20.95 3.42 9.78
CA ASP A 115 21.19 3.33 11.22
C ASP A 115 21.16 4.69 11.94
N ASP A 116 21.49 5.78 11.26
CA ASP A 116 21.46 7.12 11.85
C ASP A 116 20.02 7.62 12.02
N ASP A 117 19.16 7.29 11.07
CA ASP A 117 17.74 7.70 11.06
C ASP A 117 16.82 6.63 11.69
N TYR A 118 17.36 5.46 12.03
CA TYR A 118 16.63 4.28 12.52
C TYR A 118 15.41 3.92 11.66
N THR A 119 15.53 4.07 10.35
CA THR A 119 14.44 3.83 9.39
C THR A 119 14.96 3.69 7.97
N THR A 120 14.10 3.30 7.03
CA THR A 120 14.38 3.42 5.60
C THR A 120 14.01 4.84 5.14
N PRO A 121 14.96 5.64 4.63
CA PRO A 121 14.66 7.01 4.21
C PRO A 121 13.66 7.05 3.06
N PRO A 122 12.75 8.05 3.03
CA PRO A 122 11.75 8.16 1.96
C PRO A 122 12.37 8.36 0.58
N GLU A 123 13.56 8.96 0.49
CA GLU A 123 14.28 9.11 -0.77
C GLU A 123 14.61 7.76 -1.40
N VAL A 124 15.10 6.80 -0.61
CA VAL A 124 15.42 5.44 -1.09
C VAL A 124 14.16 4.74 -1.61
N VAL A 125 13.06 4.82 -0.86
CA VAL A 125 11.76 4.24 -1.28
C VAL A 125 11.28 4.88 -2.59
N THR A 126 11.41 6.19 -2.73
CA THR A 126 11.01 6.93 -3.94
C THR A 126 11.85 6.52 -5.15
N GLU A 127 13.18 6.43 -4.99
CA GLU A 127 14.08 6.00 -6.05
C GLU A 127 13.76 4.59 -6.55
N ARG A 128 13.50 3.67 -5.61
CA ARG A 128 13.10 2.30 -5.93
C ARG A 128 11.74 2.23 -6.61
N ALA A 129 10.77 3.07 -6.20
CA ALA A 129 9.48 3.18 -6.88
C ALA A 129 9.63 3.63 -8.33
N VAL A 130 10.46 4.65 -8.59
CA VAL A 130 10.72 5.14 -9.95
C VAL A 130 11.45 4.09 -10.79
N ALA A 131 12.38 3.33 -10.20
CA ALA A 131 13.05 2.23 -10.88
C ALA A 131 12.06 1.11 -11.24
N ALA A 132 11.28 0.64 -10.27
CA ALA A 132 10.29 -0.41 -10.46
C ALA A 132 9.27 -0.05 -11.55
N ALA A 133 8.77 1.19 -11.56
CA ALA A 133 7.87 1.68 -12.59
C ALA A 133 8.46 1.59 -14.01
N ARG A 134 9.77 1.88 -14.16
CA ARG A 134 10.45 1.85 -15.46
C ARG A 134 10.89 0.46 -15.90
N GLU A 135 11.21 -0.41 -14.95
CA GLU A 135 11.73 -1.74 -15.19
C GLU A 135 10.61 -2.76 -15.46
N HIS A 136 9.47 -2.61 -14.78
CA HIS A 136 8.38 -3.58 -14.84
C HIS A 136 7.13 -3.07 -15.57
N ASP A 137 6.95 -1.75 -15.74
CA ASP A 137 5.76 -1.14 -16.36
C ASP A 137 4.43 -1.70 -15.79
N PRO A 138 4.23 -1.67 -14.45
CA PRO A 138 3.05 -2.25 -13.81
C PRO A 138 1.77 -1.46 -14.14
N GLU A 139 0.63 -2.13 -14.16
CA GLU A 139 -0.68 -1.45 -14.16
C GLU A 139 -0.94 -0.78 -12.80
N TYR A 140 -0.46 -1.41 -11.72
CA TYR A 140 -0.66 -0.97 -10.34
C TYR A 140 0.68 -0.82 -9.62
N LEU A 141 1.07 0.40 -9.23
CA LEU A 141 2.25 0.64 -8.41
C LEU A 141 1.87 1.05 -6.98
N ILE A 142 2.27 0.25 -6.00
CA ILE A 142 2.10 0.56 -4.58
C ILE A 142 3.45 1.00 -4.00
N VAL A 143 3.46 2.15 -3.32
CA VAL A 143 4.66 2.70 -2.66
C VAL A 143 4.36 2.95 -1.19
N HIS A 144 4.96 2.15 -0.30
CA HIS A 144 4.66 2.18 1.14
C HIS A 144 5.84 2.69 1.97
N TYR A 145 5.65 3.89 2.49
CA TYR A 145 6.60 4.59 3.36
C TYR A 145 6.30 4.29 4.81
N MET A 146 7.33 3.99 5.59
CA MET A 146 7.21 3.83 7.05
C MET A 146 7.19 5.16 7.80
N GLN A 147 7.59 6.27 7.19
CA GLN A 147 7.60 7.58 7.84
C GLN A 147 6.21 8.23 7.81
N PRO A 148 5.80 8.97 8.87
CA PRO A 148 6.56 9.30 10.07
C PRO A 148 6.36 8.24 11.18
N HIS A 149 7.42 7.53 11.56
CA HIS A 149 7.38 6.61 12.70
C HIS A 149 8.40 6.99 13.77
#